data_AF-A0A536NJ76-F1
#
_entry.id   AF-A0A536NJ76-F1
#
_cell.length_a   1.000
_cell.length_b   1.000
_cell.length_c   1.000
_cell.angle_alpha   90.00
_cell.angle_beta   90.00
_cell.angle_gamma   90.00
#
_symmetry.space_group_name_H-M   'P 1'
#
loop_
_entity.id
_entity.type
_entity.pdbx_description
1 polymer ?
#
loop_
_entity_poly.entity_id
_entity_poly.type
_entity_poly.pdbx_seq_one_letter_code
_entity_poly.pdbx_strand_id
1 'polypeptide(L)'
;MSTDRPAPVRLLDVDLFAPPDLTGTDDVEEASRILVRVHDVPIAFVRLPIPPGGLSGADLRSRLEAAVGPELADHLAQDAAGDRTAGNGRPFCQAEAIRLTESGPPVTVVIPTKDRPDQVAACVDSVRATGYRHLQILVVDNGSSSDATTRRIKERFGDRSDVRCLSMARPGTSRARNRGLAEASTEIVLFSDDDVSVDPLWIVAAVSGFEGNPDVAAVTGPILPTELATPAQVWIEEFGGFNKGFRRQVFELDHPPDRAVLFPYAAGSFGSGANMAFRRQALLSGGGFDVALGGGTPARGGEDLAAFVEVILRGGSLAYEPAMLVRHHHHRSYQRLKSVVLGYGIGLGAYLTKIAVDHPERLPGIVGRLPAGFRFLLDEGSPKNVGKSTTYPRRLSSLERIGLALGPLAYARGRWQMRSEAGPARVGDSSKSTTEAG
;
A
#
# COMPACT_ATOMS: atom_id res chain seq x y z
N MET A 1 -17.21 -23.17 -26.52
CA MET A 1 -16.05 -23.32 -25.62
C MET A 1 -16.38 -22.55 -24.35
N SER A 2 -16.60 -23.25 -23.23
CA SER A 2 -17.09 -22.68 -21.97
C SER A 2 -15.91 -22.12 -21.18
N THR A 3 -15.60 -20.84 -21.33
CA THR A 3 -14.50 -20.21 -20.58
C THR A 3 -15.00 -19.74 -19.21
N ASP A 4 -15.21 -20.70 -18.31
CA ASP A 4 -15.67 -20.49 -16.92
C ASP A 4 -14.57 -19.87 -16.01
N ARG A 5 -13.47 -19.38 -16.60
CA ARG A 5 -12.29 -18.83 -15.91
C ARG A 5 -11.66 -17.69 -16.72
N PRO A 6 -11.12 -16.66 -16.05
CA PRO A 6 -10.40 -15.58 -16.73
C PRO A 6 -9.10 -16.11 -17.32
N ALA A 7 -8.75 -15.61 -18.51
CA ALA A 7 -7.48 -15.88 -19.17
C ALA A 7 -6.31 -15.20 -18.43
N PRO A 8 -5.08 -15.74 -18.55
CA PRO A 8 -3.87 -15.03 -18.13
C PRO A 8 -3.77 -13.64 -18.77
N VAL A 9 -3.13 -12.72 -18.05
CA VAL A 9 -2.90 -11.36 -18.53
C VAL A 9 -1.41 -11.07 -18.52
N ARG A 10 -0.85 -10.78 -19.70
CA ARG A 10 0.53 -10.34 -19.82
C ARG A 10 0.66 -8.92 -19.29
N LEU A 11 1.53 -8.72 -18.30
CA LEU A 11 1.83 -7.40 -17.75
C LEU A 11 3.09 -6.85 -18.42
N LEU A 12 3.02 -5.61 -18.89
CA LEU A 12 4.14 -4.90 -19.50
C LEU A 12 4.31 -3.53 -18.86
N ASP A 13 5.51 -2.97 -18.94
CA ASP A 13 5.87 -1.63 -18.48
C ASP A 13 6.64 -0.95 -19.62
N VAL A 14 6.12 0.16 -20.13
CA VAL A 14 6.58 0.81 -21.37
C VAL A 14 6.63 2.31 -21.15
N ASP A 15 7.82 2.88 -21.30
CA ASP A 15 8.00 4.32 -21.45
C ASP A 15 7.83 4.73 -22.92
N LEU A 16 6.98 5.72 -23.17
CA LEU A 16 6.68 6.21 -24.53
C LEU A 16 7.91 6.80 -25.25
N PHE A 17 8.93 7.22 -24.51
CA PHE A 17 10.18 7.76 -25.05
C PHE A 17 11.26 6.71 -25.25
N ALA A 18 11.05 5.48 -24.77
CA ALA A 18 11.91 4.33 -25.01
C ALA A 18 11.10 3.04 -25.25
N PRO A 19 10.19 3.01 -26.26
CA PRO A 19 9.30 1.89 -26.48
C PRO A 19 10.09 0.67 -26.99
N PRO A 20 10.01 -0.50 -26.34
CA PRO A 20 10.68 -1.71 -26.80
C PRO A 20 9.92 -2.34 -27.97
N ASP A 21 10.63 -3.11 -28.80
CA ASP A 21 9.98 -4.07 -29.69
C ASP A 21 9.35 -5.20 -28.85
N LEU A 22 8.10 -5.54 -29.15
CA LEU A 22 7.37 -6.58 -28.45
C LEU A 22 7.13 -7.76 -29.37
N THR A 23 7.50 -8.95 -28.91
CA THR A 23 7.11 -10.21 -29.54
C THR A 23 5.66 -10.53 -29.21
N GLY A 24 4.91 -11.01 -30.22
CA GLY A 24 3.59 -11.58 -30.02
C GLY A 24 3.67 -12.92 -29.31
N THR A 25 2.53 -13.35 -28.78
CA THR A 25 2.34 -14.73 -28.31
C THR A 25 1.37 -15.42 -29.25
N ASP A 26 1.53 -16.74 -29.42
CA ASP A 26 0.60 -17.56 -30.23
C ASP A 26 -0.79 -17.69 -29.58
N ASP A 27 -0.90 -17.27 -28.32
CA ASP A 27 -2.14 -17.29 -27.54
C ASP A 27 -2.95 -16.00 -27.76
N VAL A 28 -3.84 -16.04 -28.75
CA VAL A 28 -4.69 -14.91 -29.16
C VAL A 28 -5.64 -14.44 -28.05
N GLU A 29 -5.84 -15.23 -26.98
CA GLU A 29 -6.67 -14.88 -25.82
C GLU A 29 -5.90 -14.14 -24.70
N GLU A 30 -4.57 -14.04 -24.78
CA GLU A 30 -3.75 -13.36 -23.77
C GLU A 30 -3.84 -11.82 -23.91
N ALA A 31 -4.77 -11.21 -23.18
CA ALA A 31 -4.86 -9.76 -23.11
C ALA A 31 -3.60 -9.19 -22.45
N SER A 32 -2.91 -8.24 -23.11
CA SER A 32 -1.82 -7.50 -22.47
C SER A 32 -2.35 -6.26 -21.75
N ARG A 33 -1.87 -6.03 -20.52
CA ARG A 33 -2.06 -4.78 -19.77
C ARG A 33 -0.71 -4.07 -19.65
N ILE A 34 -0.65 -2.85 -20.16
CA ILE A 34 0.58 -2.08 -20.29
C ILE A 34 0.56 -0.90 -19.31
N LEU A 35 1.51 -0.95 -18.38
CA LEU A 35 2.18 0.16 -17.69
C LEU A 35 2.60 1.28 -18.64
N VAL A 36 1.82 2.33 -18.89
CA VAL A 36 2.29 3.43 -19.76
C VAL A 36 2.98 4.49 -18.91
N ARG A 37 4.22 4.79 -19.26
CA ARG A 37 5.02 5.85 -18.64
C ARG A 37 5.39 6.95 -19.62
N VAL A 38 5.59 8.13 -19.06
CA VAL A 38 6.24 9.26 -19.73
C VAL A 38 7.35 9.74 -18.81
N HIS A 39 8.58 9.75 -19.31
CA HIS A 39 9.74 10.19 -18.54
C HIS A 39 9.84 9.46 -17.18
N ASP A 40 9.64 8.14 -17.19
CA ASP A 40 9.61 7.22 -16.06
C ASP A 40 8.37 7.34 -15.14
N VAL A 41 7.53 8.36 -15.31
CA VAL A 41 6.33 8.58 -14.50
C VAL A 41 5.16 7.77 -15.04
N PRO A 42 4.48 6.94 -14.23
CA PRO A 42 3.31 6.19 -14.69
C PRO A 42 2.10 7.11 -14.86
N ILE A 43 1.48 7.05 -16.05
CA ILE A 43 0.35 7.93 -16.40
C ILE A 43 -0.95 7.17 -16.71
N ALA A 44 -0.88 5.88 -17.07
CA ALA A 44 -2.05 5.11 -17.43
C ALA A 44 -1.81 3.60 -17.45
N PHE A 45 -2.91 2.84 -17.42
CA PHE A 45 -2.94 1.46 -17.90
C PHE A 45 -3.70 1.38 -19.20
N VAL A 46 -3.10 0.72 -20.20
CA VAL A 46 -3.77 0.44 -21.47
C VAL A 46 -3.90 -1.07 -21.64
N ARG A 47 -5.09 -1.52 -22.04
CA ARG A 47 -5.27 -2.87 -22.58
C ARG A 47 -5.02 -2.81 -24.08
N LEU A 48 -3.99 -3.52 -24.52
CA LEU A 48 -3.61 -3.55 -25.93
C LEU A 48 -3.35 -5.01 -26.34
N PRO A 49 -4.12 -5.58 -27.27
CA PRO A 49 -3.77 -6.89 -27.83
C PRO A 49 -2.48 -6.77 -28.65
N ILE A 50 -1.54 -7.69 -28.43
CA ILE A 50 -0.32 -7.79 -29.22
C ILE A 50 -0.53 -8.90 -30.26
N PRO A 51 -0.47 -8.59 -31.56
CA PRO A 51 -0.66 -9.60 -32.60
C PRO A 51 0.48 -10.63 -32.56
N PRO A 52 0.28 -11.86 -33.08
CA PRO A 52 1.31 -12.91 -33.08
C PRO A 52 2.64 -12.48 -33.72
N GLY A 53 2.58 -11.63 -34.75
CA GLY A 53 3.77 -11.05 -35.40
C GLY A 53 4.52 -10.00 -34.58
N GLY A 54 4.03 -9.65 -33.38
CA GLY A 54 4.59 -8.62 -32.52
C GLY A 54 4.24 -7.18 -32.94
N LEU A 55 4.78 -6.21 -32.21
CA LEU A 55 4.72 -4.78 -32.51
C LEU A 55 6.12 -4.21 -32.47
N SER A 56 6.47 -3.42 -33.49
CA SER A 56 7.66 -2.57 -33.42
C SER A 56 7.49 -1.52 -32.32
N GLY A 57 8.58 -1.02 -31.75
CA GLY A 57 8.55 0.05 -30.75
C GLY A 57 7.83 1.31 -31.27
N ALA A 58 7.96 1.62 -32.56
CA ALA A 58 7.26 2.74 -33.19
C ALA A 58 5.74 2.52 -33.27
N ASP A 59 5.29 1.33 -33.69
CA ASP A 59 3.87 1.00 -33.75
C ASP A 59 3.24 0.92 -32.35
N LEU A 60 3.98 0.36 -31.39
CA LEU A 60 3.57 0.30 -29.99
C LEU A 60 3.37 1.71 -29.45
N ARG A 61 4.35 2.59 -29.62
CA ARG A 61 4.26 3.98 -29.19
C ARG A 61 3.05 4.69 -29.77
N SER A 62 2.86 4.61 -31.09
CA SER A 62 1.73 5.24 -31.78
C SER A 62 0.37 4.78 -31.22
N ARG A 63 0.22 3.47 -30.97
CA ARG A 63 -1.01 2.90 -30.38
C ARG A 63 -1.22 3.34 -28.93
N LEU A 64 -0.16 3.42 -28.14
CA LEU A 64 -0.25 3.87 -26.75
C LEU A 64 -0.55 5.37 -26.67
N GLU A 65 0.14 6.22 -27.43
CA GLU A 65 -0.13 7.67 -27.50
C GLU A 65 -1.59 7.96 -27.87
N ALA A 66 -2.15 7.22 -28.85
CA ALA A 66 -3.55 7.34 -29.21
C ALA A 66 -4.50 6.93 -28.06
N ALA A 67 -4.11 5.98 -27.23
CA ALA A 67 -4.91 5.49 -26.11
C ALA A 67 -4.85 6.37 -24.85
N VAL A 68 -3.76 7.13 -24.66
CA VAL A 68 -3.51 7.94 -23.44
C VAL A 68 -3.44 9.44 -23.71
N GLY A 69 -4.00 9.91 -24.84
CA GLY A 69 -3.87 11.29 -25.31
C GLY A 69 -4.11 12.37 -24.23
N PRO A 70 -5.21 12.33 -23.46
CA PRO A 70 -5.44 13.29 -22.38
C PRO A 70 -4.39 13.23 -21.26
N GLU A 71 -4.06 12.04 -20.76
CA GLU A 71 -3.08 11.84 -19.70
C GLU A 71 -1.67 12.28 -20.14
N LEU A 72 -1.31 11.99 -21.39
CA LEU A 72 -0.06 12.43 -22.01
C LEU A 72 0.00 13.94 -22.13
N ALA A 73 -1.08 14.58 -22.61
CA ALA A 73 -1.13 16.04 -22.74
C ALA A 73 -1.03 16.73 -21.37
N ASP A 74 -1.73 16.22 -20.35
CA ASP A 74 -1.66 16.73 -18.99
C ASP A 74 -0.24 16.62 -18.42
N HIS A 75 0.42 15.47 -18.61
CA HIS A 75 1.80 15.27 -18.15
C HIS A 75 2.78 16.23 -18.85
N LEU A 76 2.74 16.32 -20.18
CA LEU A 76 3.63 17.20 -20.94
C LEU A 76 3.40 18.68 -20.62
N ALA A 77 2.16 19.07 -20.33
CA ALA A 77 1.85 20.42 -19.87
C ALA A 77 2.44 20.73 -18.50
N GLN A 78 2.39 19.78 -17.55
CA GLN A 78 3.04 19.91 -16.24
C GLN A 78 4.56 20.05 -16.39
N ASP A 79 5.16 19.23 -17.25
CA ASP A 79 6.60 19.30 -17.55
C ASP A 79 7.02 20.61 -18.22
N ALA A 80 6.14 21.19 -19.04
CA ALA A 80 6.38 22.47 -19.68
C ALA A 80 6.24 23.65 -18.71
N ALA A 81 5.34 23.55 -17.71
CA ALA A 81 5.08 24.57 -16.71
C ALA A 81 6.09 24.58 -15.56
N GLY A 82 6.77 23.45 -15.31
CA GLY A 82 7.79 23.32 -14.27
C GLY A 82 9.00 24.23 -14.48
N ASP A 83 9.64 24.64 -13.38
CA ASP A 83 10.79 25.53 -13.45
C ASP A 83 12.02 24.81 -14.05
N ARG A 84 12.42 25.24 -15.25
CA ARG A 84 13.54 24.67 -16.03
C ARG A 84 14.91 25.19 -15.60
N THR A 85 15.00 25.95 -14.50
CA THR A 85 16.26 26.54 -14.01
C THR A 85 17.31 25.49 -13.61
N ALA A 86 16.93 24.22 -13.42
CA ALA A 86 17.83 23.07 -13.36
C ALA A 86 18.24 22.61 -14.78
N GLY A 87 19.17 23.35 -15.39
CA GLY A 87 19.50 23.24 -16.81
C GLY A 87 20.28 22.00 -17.21
N ASN A 88 19.74 21.25 -18.19
CA ASN A 88 20.43 20.30 -19.09
C ASN A 88 19.50 19.69 -20.15
N GLY A 89 18.36 20.33 -20.45
CA GLY A 89 17.41 19.87 -21.48
C GLY A 89 16.52 18.70 -21.07
N ARG A 90 16.54 18.30 -19.78
CA ARG A 90 15.67 17.25 -19.23
C ARG A 90 14.24 17.76 -18.99
N PRO A 91 13.23 16.89 -19.06
CA PRO A 91 11.88 17.18 -18.56
C PRO A 91 11.88 17.49 -17.06
N PHE A 92 10.93 18.32 -16.62
CA PHE A 92 10.86 18.78 -15.23
C PHE A 92 10.71 17.62 -14.24
N CYS A 93 9.85 16.64 -14.51
CA CYS A 93 9.65 15.49 -13.64
C CYS A 93 10.95 14.70 -13.37
N GLN A 94 11.81 14.55 -14.37
CA GLN A 94 13.10 13.89 -14.23
C GLN A 94 14.10 14.74 -13.46
N ALA A 95 14.15 16.05 -13.73
CA ALA A 95 15.01 16.97 -12.99
C ALA A 95 14.63 16.99 -11.50
N GLU A 96 13.33 17.00 -11.21
CA GLU A 96 12.79 16.98 -9.86
C GLU A 96 13.05 15.64 -9.15
N ALA A 97 12.88 14.53 -9.86
CA ALA A 97 13.23 13.22 -9.33
C ALA A 97 14.72 13.12 -8.97
N ILE A 98 15.61 13.66 -9.81
CA ILE A 98 17.05 13.74 -9.51
C ILE A 98 17.30 14.62 -8.28
N ARG A 99 16.71 15.83 -8.24
CA ARG A 99 16.83 16.76 -7.10
C ARG A 99 16.46 16.06 -5.79
N LEU A 100 15.29 15.43 -5.74
CA LEU A 100 14.79 14.74 -4.56
C LEU A 100 15.64 13.52 -4.20
N THR A 101 16.07 12.74 -5.20
CA THR A 101 16.97 11.59 -4.98
C THR A 101 18.29 12.01 -4.32
N GLU A 102 18.85 13.14 -4.75
CA GLU A 102 20.16 13.62 -4.28
C GLU A 102 20.09 14.45 -2.99
N SER A 103 19.04 15.25 -2.82
CA SER A 103 18.96 16.32 -1.80
C SER A 103 17.62 16.39 -1.05
N GLY A 104 16.73 15.42 -1.26
CA GLY A 104 15.47 15.35 -0.54
C GLY A 104 15.65 15.07 0.96
N PRO A 105 14.62 15.29 1.79
CA PRO A 105 14.68 15.06 3.23
C PRO A 105 15.04 13.59 3.57
N PRO A 106 15.69 13.32 4.71
CA PRO A 106 15.93 11.96 5.16
C PRO A 106 14.63 11.18 5.37
N VAL A 107 14.65 9.91 4.98
CA VAL A 107 13.51 8.99 5.12
C VAL A 107 13.92 7.69 5.81
N THR A 108 12.97 7.08 6.53
CA THR A 108 13.11 5.72 7.04
C THR A 108 12.07 4.81 6.41
N VAL A 109 12.50 3.71 5.81
CA VAL A 109 11.63 2.65 5.29
C VAL A 109 11.56 1.51 6.30
N VAL A 110 10.37 1.16 6.76
CA VAL A 110 10.10 0.07 7.71
C VAL A 110 9.48 -1.10 6.96
N ILE A 111 10.11 -2.28 7.04
CA ILE A 111 9.68 -3.51 6.36
C ILE A 111 9.49 -4.63 7.40
N PRO A 112 8.26 -4.85 7.89
CA PRO A 112 7.93 -6.00 8.72
C PRO A 112 8.04 -7.30 7.92
N THR A 113 8.64 -8.33 8.51
CA THR A 113 8.75 -9.65 7.89
C THR A 113 8.61 -10.78 8.90
N LYS A 114 8.10 -11.93 8.46
CA LYS A 114 8.04 -13.14 9.30
C LYS A 114 8.29 -14.39 8.46
N ASP A 115 9.32 -15.14 8.81
CA ASP A 115 9.66 -16.42 8.16
C ASP A 115 9.81 -16.33 6.62
N ARG A 116 10.28 -15.18 6.11
CA ARG A 116 10.42 -14.86 4.68
C ARG A 116 11.77 -14.18 4.34
N PRO A 117 12.90 -14.83 4.69
CA PRO A 117 14.24 -14.23 4.59
C PRO A 117 14.60 -13.75 3.17
N ASP A 118 14.22 -14.51 2.13
CA ASP A 118 14.56 -14.16 0.75
C ASP A 118 13.67 -13.05 0.19
N GLN A 119 12.38 -13.05 0.53
CA GLN A 119 11.44 -12.01 0.07
C GLN A 119 11.82 -10.66 0.65
N VAL A 120 12.08 -10.60 1.97
CA VAL A 120 12.50 -9.33 2.60
C VAL A 120 13.84 -8.83 2.05
N ALA A 121 14.78 -9.73 1.73
CA ALA A 121 16.04 -9.33 1.12
C ALA A 121 15.84 -8.74 -0.29
N ALA A 122 14.96 -9.33 -1.10
CA ALA A 122 14.60 -8.80 -2.41
C ALA A 122 13.86 -7.45 -2.32
N CYS A 123 12.96 -7.29 -1.34
CA CYS A 123 12.29 -6.02 -1.07
C CYS A 123 13.31 -4.93 -0.71
N VAL A 124 14.25 -5.22 0.20
CA VAL A 124 15.34 -4.28 0.55
C VAL A 124 16.20 -3.94 -0.67
N ASP A 125 16.54 -4.91 -1.52
CA ASP A 125 17.27 -4.64 -2.78
C ASP A 125 16.50 -3.66 -3.67
N SER A 126 15.18 -3.82 -3.83
CA SER A 126 14.34 -2.88 -4.61
C SER A 126 14.30 -1.48 -4.02
N VAL A 127 14.20 -1.35 -2.69
CA VAL A 127 14.20 -0.05 -1.99
C VAL A 127 15.54 0.66 -2.18
N ARG A 128 16.66 -0.07 -2.11
CA ARG A 128 17.99 0.50 -2.35
C ARG A 128 18.22 0.88 -3.82
N ALA A 129 17.58 0.18 -4.76
CA ALA A 129 17.69 0.47 -6.18
C ALA A 129 17.05 1.83 -6.57
N THR A 130 16.22 2.42 -5.70
CA THR A 130 15.73 3.81 -5.88
C THR A 130 16.86 4.85 -5.88
N GLY A 131 18.03 4.51 -5.31
CA GLY A 131 19.20 5.40 -5.29
C GLY A 131 19.08 6.60 -4.34
N TYR A 132 18.01 6.69 -3.55
CA TYR A 132 17.74 7.82 -2.65
C TYR A 132 18.86 8.00 -1.62
N ARG A 133 19.48 9.19 -1.57
CA ARG A 133 20.71 9.43 -0.80
C ARG A 133 20.52 9.35 0.71
N HIS A 134 19.44 9.90 1.23
CA HIS A 134 19.20 10.05 2.66
C HIS A 134 18.26 8.95 3.19
N LEU A 135 18.60 7.70 2.90
CA LEU A 135 17.77 6.53 3.17
C LEU A 135 18.27 5.71 4.37
N GLN A 136 17.34 5.34 5.25
CA GLN A 136 17.50 4.30 6.26
C GLN A 136 16.46 3.21 6.07
N ILE A 137 16.84 1.95 6.21
CA ILE A 137 15.96 0.80 6.09
C ILE A 137 15.97 0.02 7.41
N LEU A 138 14.79 -0.17 7.98
CA LEU A 138 14.55 -0.97 9.18
C LEU A 138 13.76 -2.22 8.79
N VAL A 139 14.45 -3.36 8.70
CA VAL A 139 13.81 -4.67 8.61
C VAL A 139 13.37 -5.07 10.02
N VAL A 140 12.08 -5.36 10.20
CA VAL A 140 11.54 -5.74 11.50
C VAL A 140 11.10 -7.20 11.45
N ASP A 141 11.94 -8.08 12.01
CA ASP A 141 11.62 -9.49 12.18
C ASP A 141 10.51 -9.66 13.24
N ASN A 142 9.32 -9.95 12.73
CA ASN A 142 8.05 -10.04 13.43
C ASN A 142 7.88 -11.40 14.14
N GLY A 143 8.89 -11.76 14.93
CA GLY A 143 8.95 -13.01 15.70
C GLY A 143 9.04 -14.25 14.85
N SER A 144 9.92 -14.26 13.82
CA SER A 144 10.21 -15.47 13.03
C SER A 144 10.56 -16.66 13.93
N SER A 145 10.25 -17.85 13.42
CA SER A 145 10.50 -19.14 14.09
C SER A 145 11.99 -19.47 14.24
N SER A 146 12.86 -18.80 13.48
CA SER A 146 14.31 -18.97 13.51
C SER A 146 15.02 -17.64 13.23
N ASP A 147 16.35 -17.64 13.36
CA ASP A 147 17.21 -16.50 13.06
C ASP A 147 17.50 -16.28 11.56
N ALA A 148 16.87 -17.08 10.68
CA ALA A 148 17.14 -17.09 9.24
C ALA A 148 16.99 -15.72 8.58
N THR A 149 15.98 -14.93 8.99
CA THR A 149 15.77 -13.56 8.52
C THR A 149 16.97 -12.67 8.84
N THR A 150 17.41 -12.66 10.10
CA THR A 150 18.53 -11.81 10.53
C THR A 150 19.84 -12.24 9.88
N ARG A 151 20.09 -13.55 9.77
CA ARG A 151 21.25 -14.09 9.04
C ARG A 151 21.23 -13.68 7.58
N ARG A 152 20.11 -13.84 6.88
CA ARG A 152 19.97 -13.49 5.47
C ARG A 152 20.23 -12.01 5.19
N ILE A 153 19.68 -11.13 6.03
CA ILE A 153 19.93 -9.68 5.92
C ILE A 153 21.41 -9.36 6.15
N LYS A 154 22.03 -9.95 7.18
CA LYS A 154 23.47 -9.77 7.44
C LYS A 154 24.35 -10.29 6.31
N GLU A 155 24.05 -11.46 5.76
CA GLU A 155 24.78 -12.06 4.64
C GLU A 155 24.66 -11.21 3.36
N ARG A 156 23.48 -10.66 3.08
CA ARG A 156 23.22 -9.90 1.85
C ARG A 156 23.75 -8.46 1.92
N PHE A 157 23.63 -7.81 3.07
CA PHE A 157 23.89 -6.37 3.21
C PHE A 157 25.13 -6.03 4.06
N GLY A 158 25.71 -7.00 4.77
CA GLY A 158 26.89 -6.79 5.60
C GLY A 158 26.67 -5.76 6.72
N ASP A 159 27.70 -4.98 7.03
CA ASP A 159 27.67 -3.92 8.05
C ASP A 159 27.27 -2.55 7.47
N ARG A 160 26.45 -2.56 6.41
CA ARG A 160 25.91 -1.34 5.80
C ARG A 160 25.14 -0.52 6.84
N SER A 161 25.48 0.75 6.97
CA SER A 161 24.85 1.65 7.94
C SER A 161 23.40 2.03 7.57
N ASP A 162 23.03 1.91 6.30
CA ASP A 162 21.69 2.19 5.78
C ASP A 162 20.69 1.06 6.01
N VAL A 163 21.10 -0.14 6.47
CA VAL A 163 20.21 -1.29 6.68
C VAL A 163 20.37 -1.85 8.09
N ARG A 164 19.28 -1.93 8.85
CA ARG A 164 19.26 -2.49 10.20
C ARG A 164 18.16 -3.53 10.33
N CYS A 165 18.45 -4.64 11.02
CA CYS A 165 17.46 -5.65 11.38
C CYS A 165 17.10 -5.52 12.87
N LEU A 166 15.80 -5.43 13.17
CA LEU A 166 15.24 -5.41 14.52
C LEU A 166 14.47 -6.70 14.75
N SER A 167 14.77 -7.43 15.82
CA SER A 167 14.02 -8.63 16.17
C SER A 167 12.95 -8.36 17.22
N MET A 168 11.83 -9.05 17.09
CA MET A 168 10.73 -9.00 18.06
C MET A 168 10.45 -10.37 18.63
N ALA A 169 10.23 -10.44 19.94
CA ALA A 169 9.84 -11.70 20.59
C ALA A 169 8.37 -12.08 20.33
N ARG A 170 7.50 -11.09 20.13
CA ARG A 170 6.05 -11.30 19.99
C ARG A 170 5.58 -10.85 18.60
N PRO A 171 4.93 -11.74 17.83
CA PRO A 171 4.44 -11.39 16.50
C PRO A 171 3.22 -10.46 16.55
N GLY A 172 3.04 -9.71 15.47
CA GLY A 172 1.88 -8.86 15.18
C GLY A 172 2.27 -7.75 14.21
N THR A 173 1.61 -7.63 13.06
CA THR A 173 1.96 -6.65 12.01
C THR A 173 2.01 -5.22 12.56
N SER A 174 0.98 -4.79 13.29
CA SER A 174 0.95 -3.47 13.94
C SER A 174 2.08 -3.30 14.95
N ARG A 175 2.41 -4.35 15.71
CA ARG A 175 3.53 -4.32 16.68
C ARG A 175 4.86 -4.09 15.96
N ALA A 176 5.07 -4.77 14.82
CA ALA A 176 6.27 -4.63 14.02
C ALA A 176 6.39 -3.26 13.36
N ARG A 177 5.30 -2.74 12.77
CA ARG A 177 5.28 -1.38 12.24
C ARG A 177 5.53 -0.34 13.34
N ASN A 178 4.92 -0.49 14.51
CA ASN A 178 5.16 0.40 15.66
C ASN A 178 6.59 0.31 16.19
N ARG A 179 7.20 -0.88 16.21
CA ARG A 179 8.62 -1.04 16.59
C ARG A 179 9.53 -0.28 15.63
N GLY A 180 9.29 -0.39 14.33
CA GLY A 180 10.00 0.39 13.32
C GLY A 180 9.76 1.89 13.44
N LEU A 181 8.51 2.32 13.65
CA LEU A 181 8.15 3.73 13.85
C LEU A 181 8.85 4.35 15.07
N ALA A 182 8.93 3.61 16.18
CA ALA A 182 9.61 4.06 17.39
C ALA A 182 11.12 4.22 17.19
N GLU A 183 11.73 3.34 16.40
CA GLU A 183 13.17 3.35 16.10
C GLU A 183 13.54 4.36 14.99
N ALA A 184 12.60 4.67 14.08
CA ALA A 184 12.82 5.66 13.04
C ALA A 184 13.13 7.03 13.66
N SER A 185 14.16 7.70 13.14
CA SER A 185 14.59 9.03 13.59
C SER A 185 14.28 10.14 12.59
N THR A 186 13.74 9.79 11.42
CA THR A 186 13.42 10.71 10.33
C THR A 186 12.00 11.25 10.45
N GLU A 187 11.73 12.39 9.80
CA GLU A 187 10.39 12.97 9.78
C GLU A 187 9.42 12.16 8.92
N ILE A 188 9.88 11.58 7.81
CA ILE A 188 9.07 10.80 6.88
C ILE A 188 9.39 9.32 7.05
N VAL A 189 8.36 8.52 7.38
CA VAL A 189 8.48 7.08 7.52
C VAL A 189 7.60 6.38 6.50
N LEU A 190 8.21 5.57 5.64
CA LEU A 190 7.52 4.72 4.68
C LEU A 190 7.37 3.32 5.25
N PHE A 191 6.27 2.66 4.91
CA PHE A 191 6.00 1.28 5.27
C PHE A 191 5.72 0.47 4.02
N SER A 192 6.31 -0.70 3.96
CA SER A 192 6.04 -1.67 2.89
C SER A 192 6.06 -3.08 3.44
N ASP A 193 5.42 -4.00 2.71
CA ASP A 193 5.40 -5.42 3.07
C ASP A 193 6.64 -6.13 2.51
N ASP A 194 6.94 -7.33 3.00
CA ASP A 194 8.17 -8.05 2.63
C ASP A 194 8.12 -8.75 1.26
N ASP A 195 6.93 -8.84 0.65
CA ASP A 195 6.67 -9.50 -0.64
C ASP A 195 6.37 -8.52 -1.79
N VAL A 196 6.77 -7.26 -1.62
CA VAL A 196 6.67 -6.23 -2.65
C VAL A 196 8.01 -5.89 -3.28
N SER A 197 7.94 -5.30 -4.48
CA SER A 197 9.05 -4.63 -5.15
C SER A 197 8.64 -3.19 -5.39
N VAL A 198 9.43 -2.22 -4.92
CA VAL A 198 9.10 -0.80 -5.09
C VAL A 198 9.55 -0.26 -6.44
N ASP A 199 8.84 0.75 -6.96
CA ASP A 199 9.22 1.46 -8.17
C ASP A 199 10.46 2.35 -7.96
N PRO A 200 11.28 2.62 -8.99
CA PRO A 200 12.42 3.54 -8.86
C PRO A 200 12.03 4.93 -8.33
N LEU A 201 10.83 5.42 -8.67
CA LEU A 201 10.32 6.71 -8.20
C LEU A 201 9.63 6.64 -6.83
N TRP A 202 9.54 5.48 -6.19
CA TRP A 202 8.67 5.26 -5.02
C TRP A 202 8.94 6.23 -3.85
N ILE A 203 10.21 6.41 -3.46
CA ILE A 203 10.58 7.31 -2.36
C ILE A 203 10.39 8.78 -2.78
N VAL A 204 10.83 9.13 -3.99
CA VAL A 204 10.69 10.48 -4.55
C VAL A 204 9.23 10.90 -4.59
N ALA A 205 8.35 10.03 -5.06
CA ALA A 205 6.91 10.29 -5.13
C ALA A 205 6.28 10.43 -3.75
N ALA A 206 6.69 9.60 -2.78
CA ALA A 206 6.25 9.73 -1.40
C ALA A 206 6.64 11.09 -0.80
N VAL A 207 7.90 11.51 -0.99
CA VAL A 207 8.42 12.80 -0.52
C VAL A 207 7.72 13.97 -1.20
N SER A 208 7.56 13.92 -2.52
CA SER A 208 6.84 14.94 -3.29
C SER A 208 5.39 15.11 -2.82
N GLY A 209 4.72 14.01 -2.44
CA GLY A 209 3.37 14.06 -1.86
C GLY A 209 3.27 14.86 -0.54
N PHE A 210 4.37 14.99 0.21
CA PHE A 210 4.46 15.83 1.41
C PHE A 210 4.95 17.27 1.14
N GLU A 211 5.58 17.53 -0.01
CA GLU A 211 6.03 18.87 -0.37
C GLU A 211 4.84 19.77 -0.73
N GLY A 212 4.96 21.07 -0.42
CA GLY A 212 3.97 22.08 -0.78
C GLY A 212 2.67 22.09 0.07
N ASN A 213 2.41 21.07 0.88
CA ASN A 213 1.28 21.08 1.83
C ASN A 213 1.68 20.50 3.21
N PRO A 214 1.84 21.35 4.25
CA PRO A 214 2.20 20.89 5.60
C PRO A 214 1.11 20.03 6.26
N ASP A 215 -0.14 20.15 5.83
CA ASP A 215 -1.28 19.41 6.40
C ASP A 215 -1.34 17.97 5.89
N VAL A 216 -0.63 17.63 4.82
CA VAL A 216 -0.48 16.24 4.38
C VAL A 216 0.33 15.47 5.41
N ALA A 217 -0.37 14.57 6.10
CA ALA A 217 0.16 13.73 7.16
C ALA A 217 0.43 12.29 6.71
N ALA A 218 -0.20 11.86 5.62
CA ALA A 218 0.00 10.55 5.02
C ALA A 218 0.03 10.63 3.48
N VAL A 219 0.85 9.79 2.87
CA VAL A 219 0.92 9.60 1.42
C VAL A 219 0.74 8.12 1.10
N THR A 220 -0.03 7.80 0.08
CA THR A 220 -0.27 6.43 -0.41
C THR A 220 -0.08 6.39 -1.93
N GLY A 221 -0.09 5.19 -2.51
CA GLY A 221 -0.05 5.04 -3.95
C GLY A 221 -0.57 3.68 -4.43
N PRO A 222 -0.51 3.42 -5.75
CA PRO A 222 -1.02 2.18 -6.32
C PRO A 222 -0.19 0.96 -5.89
N ILE A 223 -0.88 -0.16 -5.69
CA ILE A 223 -0.26 -1.49 -5.62
C ILE A 223 -0.67 -2.23 -6.89
N LEU A 224 0.32 -2.69 -7.64
CA LEU A 224 0.12 -3.39 -8.90
C LEU A 224 0.50 -4.86 -8.77
N PRO A 225 -0.10 -5.77 -9.54
CA PRO A 225 0.34 -7.16 -9.57
C PRO A 225 1.72 -7.28 -10.21
N THR A 226 2.58 -8.15 -9.68
CA THR A 226 3.79 -8.59 -10.41
C THR A 226 3.45 -9.57 -11.53
N GLU A 227 2.40 -10.38 -11.36
CA GLU A 227 2.00 -11.45 -12.27
C GLU A 227 0.47 -11.63 -12.26
N LEU A 228 -0.12 -11.92 -13.41
CA LEU A 228 -1.52 -12.30 -13.59
C LEU A 228 -1.66 -13.60 -14.41
N ALA A 229 -0.95 -14.64 -14.00
CA ALA A 229 -0.90 -15.92 -14.72
C ALA A 229 -1.99 -16.91 -14.31
N THR A 230 -2.69 -16.69 -13.19
CA THR A 230 -3.76 -17.58 -12.72
C THR A 230 -5.07 -16.86 -12.44
N PRO A 231 -6.21 -17.57 -12.50
CA PRO A 231 -7.50 -16.99 -12.14
C PRO A 231 -7.54 -16.35 -10.75
N ALA A 232 -6.83 -16.92 -9.78
CA ALA A 232 -6.79 -16.35 -8.44
C ALA A 232 -6.11 -14.98 -8.41
N GLN A 233 -5.07 -14.77 -9.24
CA GLN A 233 -4.39 -13.49 -9.36
C GLN A 233 -5.26 -12.46 -10.11
N VAL A 234 -6.00 -12.88 -11.13
CA VAL A 234 -6.95 -11.99 -11.82
C VAL A 234 -8.11 -11.59 -10.90
N TRP A 235 -8.70 -12.55 -10.18
CA TRP A 235 -9.84 -12.29 -9.31
C TRP A 235 -9.50 -11.44 -8.08
N ILE A 236 -8.28 -11.46 -7.56
CA ILE A 236 -7.94 -10.54 -6.46
C ILE A 236 -7.89 -9.07 -6.93
N GLU A 237 -7.42 -8.82 -8.14
CA GLU A 237 -7.44 -7.48 -8.74
C GLU A 237 -8.87 -7.00 -8.99
N GLU A 238 -9.77 -7.89 -9.41
CA GLU A 238 -11.21 -7.60 -9.55
C GLU A 238 -11.92 -7.41 -8.19
N PHE A 239 -11.40 -7.99 -7.10
CA PHE A 239 -12.01 -7.87 -5.77
C PHE A 239 -11.83 -6.48 -5.16
N GLY A 240 -10.60 -5.96 -5.23
CA GLY A 240 -10.17 -4.83 -4.41
C GLY A 240 -9.54 -3.67 -5.17
N GLY A 241 -9.13 -3.87 -6.43
CA GLY A 241 -8.47 -2.88 -7.28
C GLY A 241 -7.55 -1.95 -6.49
N PHE A 242 -6.36 -2.42 -6.13
CA PHE A 242 -5.41 -1.62 -5.33
C PHE A 242 -4.79 -0.46 -6.12
N ASN A 243 -5.11 -0.36 -7.40
CA ASN A 243 -4.88 0.81 -8.22
C ASN A 243 -6.10 1.76 -8.18
N LYS A 244 -5.90 3.03 -7.84
CA LYS A 244 -6.95 4.07 -7.81
C LYS A 244 -6.87 5.03 -9.00
N GLY A 245 -6.10 4.65 -10.02
CA GLY A 245 -5.86 5.43 -11.21
C GLY A 245 -4.55 6.21 -11.12
N PHE A 246 -4.31 7.06 -12.12
CA PHE A 246 -3.05 7.80 -12.27
C PHE A 246 -3.24 9.30 -12.13
N ARG A 247 -4.24 9.70 -11.34
CA ARG A 247 -4.44 11.10 -10.97
C ARG A 247 -4.15 11.28 -9.50
N ARG A 248 -3.38 12.32 -9.18
CA ARG A 248 -3.14 12.73 -7.80
C ARG A 248 -4.47 13.10 -7.15
N GLN A 249 -4.67 12.67 -5.90
CA GLN A 249 -5.84 13.03 -5.10
C GLN A 249 -5.41 13.44 -3.71
N VAL A 250 -6.06 14.46 -3.13
CA VAL A 250 -5.87 14.82 -1.72
C VAL A 250 -7.22 14.65 -1.03
N PHE A 251 -7.20 13.94 0.09
CA PHE A 251 -8.37 13.66 0.91
C PHE A 251 -8.27 14.48 2.19
N GLU A 252 -9.27 15.32 2.42
CA GLU A 252 -9.36 16.20 3.60
C GLU A 252 -10.77 16.13 4.16
N LEU A 253 -10.90 16.24 5.49
CA LEU A 253 -12.21 16.10 6.13
C LEU A 253 -13.19 17.21 5.67
N ASP A 254 -12.68 18.43 5.51
CA ASP A 254 -13.46 19.62 5.15
C ASP A 254 -13.67 19.77 3.64
N HIS A 255 -12.93 19.00 2.83
CA HIS A 255 -13.06 18.94 1.38
C HIS A 255 -13.28 17.49 0.92
N PRO A 256 -14.43 16.89 1.26
CA PRO A 256 -14.70 15.50 0.91
C PRO A 256 -14.75 15.33 -0.62
N PRO A 257 -14.26 14.20 -1.16
CA PRO A 257 -14.34 13.95 -2.60
C PRO A 257 -15.78 13.92 -3.10
N ASP A 258 -15.98 14.42 -4.31
CA ASP A 258 -17.29 14.43 -4.96
C ASP A 258 -17.93 13.04 -4.96
N ARG A 259 -19.20 12.98 -4.54
CA ARG A 259 -20.03 11.76 -4.54
C ARG A 259 -19.47 10.62 -3.65
N ALA A 260 -18.53 10.90 -2.74
CA ALA A 260 -18.01 9.93 -1.79
C ALA A 260 -18.92 9.74 -0.57
N VAL A 261 -20.06 9.07 -0.75
CA VAL A 261 -21.09 8.88 0.29
C VAL A 261 -20.54 8.23 1.57
N LEU A 262 -19.55 7.34 1.43
CA LEU A 262 -18.95 6.60 2.54
C LEU A 262 -17.76 7.31 3.18
N PHE A 263 -17.37 8.50 2.70
CA PHE A 263 -16.25 9.26 3.27
C PHE A 263 -16.56 9.69 4.72
N PRO A 264 -15.57 9.64 5.64
CA PRO A 264 -14.18 9.17 5.46
C PRO A 264 -13.98 7.67 5.75
N TYR A 265 -15.05 6.89 5.94
CA TYR A 265 -14.99 5.51 6.46
C TYR A 265 -14.72 4.43 5.39
N ALA A 266 -14.79 4.77 4.10
CA ALA A 266 -14.35 3.90 3.00
C ALA A 266 -12.84 4.05 2.73
N ALA A 267 -12.03 3.80 3.75
CA ALA A 267 -10.59 4.10 3.73
C ALA A 267 -9.78 3.33 2.68
N GLY A 268 -10.31 2.22 2.15
CA GLY A 268 -9.70 1.51 1.02
C GLY A 268 -9.69 2.33 -0.29
N SER A 269 -10.34 3.50 -0.33
CA SER A 269 -10.21 4.48 -1.41
C SER A 269 -8.94 5.33 -1.28
N PHE A 270 -8.38 5.46 -0.08
CA PHE A 270 -7.18 6.23 0.19
C PHE A 270 -5.91 5.47 -0.20
N GLY A 271 -5.84 4.18 0.10
CA GLY A 271 -4.66 3.36 -0.16
C GLY A 271 -4.70 2.04 0.60
N SER A 272 -3.55 1.38 0.75
CA SER A 272 -3.40 0.13 1.49
C SER A 272 -2.03 -0.01 2.12
N GLY A 273 -1.93 -0.80 3.19
CA GLY A 273 -0.78 -0.89 4.09
C GLY A 273 0.53 -1.39 3.50
N ALA A 274 0.51 -1.99 2.30
CA ALA A 274 1.75 -2.36 1.60
C ALA A 274 2.45 -1.17 0.93
N ASN A 275 1.76 -0.01 0.82
CA ASN A 275 2.26 1.17 0.14
C ASN A 275 1.76 2.45 0.80
N MET A 276 2.45 2.88 1.85
CA MET A 276 2.08 4.05 2.64
C MET A 276 3.30 4.75 3.22
N ALA A 277 3.21 6.05 3.36
CA ALA A 277 4.17 6.90 4.05
C ALA A 277 3.43 7.84 4.99
N PHE A 278 4.08 8.21 6.09
CA PHE A 278 3.52 9.13 7.08
C PHE A 278 4.57 10.15 7.50
N ARG A 279 4.11 11.36 7.84
CA ARG A 279 4.85 12.18 8.80
C ARG A 279 4.86 11.43 10.12
N ARG A 280 6.04 11.10 10.61
CA ARG A 280 6.29 10.32 11.82
C ARG A 280 5.49 10.85 13.00
N GLN A 281 5.53 12.17 13.19
CA GLN A 281 4.87 12.82 14.32
C GLN A 281 3.34 12.73 14.23
N ALA A 282 2.78 12.82 13.02
CA ALA A 282 1.33 12.67 12.84
C ALA A 282 0.89 11.26 13.25
N LEU A 283 1.59 10.22 12.77
CA LEU A 283 1.27 8.84 13.12
C LEU A 283 1.49 8.53 14.62
N LEU A 284 2.56 9.05 15.22
CA LEU A 284 2.81 8.90 16.67
C LEU A 284 1.74 9.60 17.52
N SER A 285 1.35 10.82 17.15
CA SER A 285 0.29 11.56 17.85
C SER A 285 -1.07 10.86 17.75
N GLY A 286 -1.29 10.11 16.67
CA GLY A 286 -2.43 9.22 16.45
C GLY A 286 -2.41 7.92 17.27
N GLY A 287 -1.33 7.66 18.01
CA GLY A 287 -1.16 6.43 18.79
C GLY A 287 -0.50 5.27 18.02
N GLY A 288 -0.01 5.52 16.81
CA GLY A 288 0.55 4.49 15.92
C GLY A 288 -0.50 3.53 15.36
N PHE A 289 -0.07 2.35 14.93
CA PHE A 289 -0.96 1.29 14.47
C PHE A 289 -1.59 0.56 15.66
N ASP A 290 -2.91 0.35 15.67
CA ASP A 290 -3.55 -0.39 16.75
C ASP A 290 -3.09 -1.86 16.76
N VAL A 291 -2.49 -2.28 17.87
CA VAL A 291 -1.95 -3.63 18.09
C VAL A 291 -3.02 -4.71 18.27
N ALA A 292 -4.30 -4.33 18.41
CA ALA A 292 -5.44 -5.25 18.34
C ALA A 292 -5.91 -5.52 16.89
N LEU A 293 -5.41 -4.74 15.92
CA LEU A 293 -5.63 -4.92 14.49
C LEU A 293 -4.41 -5.57 13.81
N GLY A 294 -4.55 -5.90 12.53
CA GLY A 294 -3.45 -6.36 11.69
C GLY A 294 -3.15 -7.85 11.72
N GLY A 295 -2.25 -8.26 10.82
CA GLY A 295 -1.80 -9.64 10.67
C GLY A 295 -1.25 -10.22 11.98
N GLY A 296 -1.59 -11.48 12.27
CA GLY A 296 -1.23 -12.14 13.53
C GLY A 296 -2.21 -11.92 14.69
N THR A 297 -3.23 -11.08 14.52
CA THR A 297 -4.33 -10.90 15.49
C THR A 297 -5.62 -11.58 15.00
N PRO A 298 -6.65 -11.74 15.85
CA PRO A 298 -7.97 -12.19 15.40
C PRO A 298 -8.59 -11.29 14.31
N ALA A 299 -8.26 -9.99 14.29
CA ALA A 299 -8.77 -9.02 13.32
C ALA A 299 -8.17 -9.17 11.91
N ARG A 300 -7.01 -9.83 11.78
CA ARG A 300 -6.34 -10.18 10.50
C ARG A 300 -5.96 -9.03 9.56
N GLY A 301 -6.29 -7.78 9.88
CA GLY A 301 -6.04 -6.59 9.06
C GLY A 301 -6.71 -5.33 9.62
N GLY A 302 -6.76 -4.26 8.82
CA GLY A 302 -7.50 -3.02 9.11
C GLY A 302 -6.71 -1.96 9.89
N GLU A 303 -5.48 -2.25 10.30
CA GLU A 303 -4.59 -1.34 11.02
C GLU A 303 -4.17 -0.13 10.18
N ASP A 304 -3.97 -0.33 8.88
CA ASP A 304 -3.66 0.69 7.88
C ASP A 304 -4.87 1.60 7.64
N LEU A 305 -6.04 1.01 7.41
CA LEU A 305 -7.31 1.74 7.24
C LEU A 305 -7.64 2.59 8.47
N ALA A 306 -7.41 2.05 9.67
CA ALA A 306 -7.56 2.77 10.91
C ALA A 306 -6.63 3.99 10.98
N ALA A 307 -5.35 3.81 10.63
CA ALA A 307 -4.38 4.90 10.63
C ALA A 307 -4.74 6.01 9.62
N PHE A 308 -5.19 5.65 8.41
CA PHE A 308 -5.61 6.64 7.42
C PHE A 308 -6.81 7.46 7.86
N VAL A 309 -7.83 6.81 8.44
CA VAL A 309 -9.02 7.53 8.93
C VAL A 309 -8.69 8.37 10.14
N GLU A 310 -7.81 7.91 11.03
CA GLU A 310 -7.35 8.70 12.17
C GLU A 310 -6.67 10.00 11.72
N VAL A 311 -5.86 9.95 10.66
CA VAL A 311 -5.27 11.15 10.05
C VAL A 311 -6.35 12.15 9.64
N ILE A 312 -7.35 11.70 8.87
CA ILE A 312 -8.44 12.55 8.38
C ILE A 312 -9.30 13.09 9.54
N LEU A 313 -9.64 12.25 10.51
CA LEU A 313 -10.50 12.65 11.64
C LEU A 313 -9.82 13.65 12.58
N ARG A 314 -8.48 13.72 12.57
CA ARG A 314 -7.68 14.68 13.33
C ARG A 314 -7.40 15.98 12.56
N GLY A 315 -7.97 16.13 11.36
CA GLY A 315 -7.81 17.32 10.52
C GLY A 315 -6.55 17.31 9.65
N GLY A 316 -5.82 16.19 9.59
CA GLY A 316 -4.75 16.03 8.61
C GLY A 316 -5.29 15.61 7.24
N SER A 317 -4.48 15.82 6.21
CA SER A 317 -4.78 15.42 4.84
C SER A 317 -4.01 14.14 4.45
N LEU A 318 -4.58 13.37 3.52
CA LEU A 318 -3.92 12.21 2.92
C LEU A 318 -3.80 12.43 1.40
N ALA A 319 -2.58 12.31 0.86
CA ALA A 319 -2.35 12.40 -0.58
C ALA A 319 -2.20 11.00 -1.20
N TYR A 320 -2.87 10.76 -2.32
CA TYR A 320 -2.63 9.62 -3.18
C TYR A 320 -1.73 10.05 -4.33
N GLU A 321 -0.53 9.47 -4.41
CA GLU A 321 0.49 9.75 -5.41
C GLU A 321 0.65 8.57 -6.38
N PRO A 322 0.21 8.70 -7.65
CA PRO A 322 0.30 7.63 -8.65
C PRO A 322 1.69 7.08 -8.91
N ALA A 323 2.72 7.93 -8.79
CA ALA A 323 4.11 7.54 -8.99
C ALA A 323 4.70 6.80 -7.77
N MET A 324 4.06 6.85 -6.61
CA MET A 324 4.44 6.07 -5.44
C MET A 324 3.94 4.64 -5.64
N LEU A 325 4.56 3.89 -6.54
CA LEU A 325 4.07 2.60 -7.01
C LEU A 325 4.84 1.44 -6.36
N VAL A 326 4.12 0.36 -6.03
CA VAL A 326 4.75 -0.92 -5.68
C VAL A 326 4.13 -2.07 -6.46
N ARG A 327 4.88 -3.15 -6.65
CA ARG A 327 4.44 -4.39 -7.27
C ARG A 327 4.36 -5.49 -6.22
N HIS A 328 3.21 -6.15 -6.11
CA HIS A 328 2.92 -7.15 -5.10
C HIS A 328 2.74 -8.54 -5.71
N HIS A 329 3.32 -9.55 -5.05
CA HIS A 329 3.23 -10.94 -5.48
C HIS A 329 1.95 -11.61 -4.96
N HIS A 330 0.92 -11.67 -5.80
CA HIS A 330 -0.32 -12.36 -5.42
C HIS A 330 -0.17 -13.88 -5.38
N HIS A 331 -0.86 -14.50 -4.43
CA HIS A 331 -0.94 -15.95 -4.35
C HIS A 331 -1.65 -16.55 -5.57
N ARG A 332 -1.04 -17.58 -6.16
CA ARG A 332 -1.57 -18.31 -7.32
C ARG A 332 -2.77 -19.21 -6.99
N SER A 333 -3.00 -19.54 -5.72
CA SER A 333 -3.99 -20.53 -5.27
C SER A 333 -5.33 -19.90 -4.87
N TYR A 334 -6.42 -20.43 -5.42
CA TYR A 334 -7.78 -20.04 -5.04
C TYR A 334 -8.10 -20.31 -3.56
N GLN A 335 -7.53 -21.34 -2.95
CA GLN A 335 -7.72 -21.61 -1.53
C GLN A 335 -7.12 -20.51 -0.66
N ARG A 336 -5.92 -20.03 -1.03
CA ARG A 336 -5.30 -18.88 -0.36
C ARG A 336 -6.09 -17.61 -0.60
N LEU A 337 -6.56 -17.37 -1.83
CA LEU A 337 -7.41 -16.22 -2.16
C LEU A 337 -8.65 -16.13 -1.26
N LYS A 338 -9.37 -17.24 -1.04
CA LYS A 338 -10.52 -17.27 -0.12
C LYS A 338 -10.15 -16.82 1.29
N SER A 339 -8.99 -17.25 1.79
CA SER A 339 -8.50 -16.85 3.11
C SER A 339 -8.15 -15.37 3.17
N VAL A 340 -7.55 -14.83 2.11
CA VAL A 340 -7.20 -13.40 1.99
C VAL A 340 -8.47 -12.55 1.96
N VAL A 341 -9.44 -12.87 1.10
CA VAL A 341 -10.71 -12.13 0.98
C VAL A 341 -11.51 -12.17 2.28
N LEU A 342 -11.59 -13.33 2.95
CA LEU A 342 -12.20 -13.42 4.27
C LEU A 342 -11.46 -12.53 5.29
N GLY A 343 -10.12 -12.55 5.27
CA GLY A 343 -9.29 -11.71 6.12
C GLY A 343 -9.53 -10.22 5.91
N TYR A 344 -9.61 -9.75 4.67
CA TYR A 344 -9.95 -8.36 4.34
C TYR A 344 -11.34 -7.97 4.84
N GLY A 345 -12.33 -8.84 4.71
CA GLY A 345 -13.64 -8.63 5.32
C GLY A 345 -13.55 -8.45 6.84
N ILE A 346 -12.86 -9.37 7.54
CA ILE A 346 -12.67 -9.30 9.00
C ILE A 346 -11.97 -8.00 9.39
N GLY A 347 -10.89 -7.65 8.68
CA GLY A 347 -10.13 -6.42 8.92
C GLY A 347 -10.98 -5.17 8.73
N LEU A 348 -11.78 -5.10 7.66
CA LEU A 348 -12.69 -3.97 7.42
C LEU A 348 -13.72 -3.80 8.54
N GLY A 349 -14.33 -4.89 9.01
CA GLY A 349 -15.29 -4.83 10.11
C GLY A 349 -14.64 -4.49 11.45
N ALA A 350 -13.43 -5.00 11.70
CA ALA A 350 -12.66 -4.73 12.90
C ALA A 350 -12.22 -3.26 12.98
N TYR A 351 -11.72 -2.70 11.87
CA TYR A 351 -11.35 -1.30 11.75
C TYR A 351 -12.55 -0.36 11.97
N LEU A 352 -13.69 -0.63 11.31
CA LEU A 352 -14.90 0.18 11.51
C LEU A 352 -15.36 0.15 12.97
N THR A 353 -15.24 -1.01 13.62
CA THR A 353 -15.53 -1.16 15.05
C THR A 353 -14.56 -0.35 15.91
N LYS A 354 -13.26 -0.35 15.58
CA LYS A 354 -12.25 0.49 16.26
C LYS A 354 -12.64 1.97 16.17
N ILE A 355 -12.93 2.48 14.97
CA ILE A 355 -13.33 3.88 14.80
C ILE A 355 -14.60 4.21 15.59
N ALA A 356 -15.59 3.32 15.58
CA ALA A 356 -16.83 3.48 16.35
C ALA A 356 -16.60 3.51 17.87
N VAL A 357 -15.62 2.74 18.37
CA VAL A 357 -15.26 2.68 19.80
C VAL A 357 -14.44 3.89 20.23
N ASP A 358 -13.48 4.31 19.40
CA ASP A 358 -12.57 5.41 19.73
C ASP A 358 -13.21 6.79 19.53
N HIS A 359 -14.18 6.88 18.61
CA HIS A 359 -14.91 8.11 18.25
C HIS A 359 -16.43 7.94 18.40
N PRO A 360 -16.94 7.74 19.63
CA PRO A 360 -18.38 7.53 19.85
C PRO A 360 -19.23 8.71 19.36
N GLU A 361 -18.69 9.93 19.34
CA GLU A 361 -19.34 11.13 18.81
C GLU A 361 -19.63 11.04 17.30
N ARG A 362 -18.92 10.15 16.57
CA ARG A 362 -19.09 9.93 15.14
C ARG A 362 -20.08 8.81 14.82
N LEU A 363 -20.58 8.07 15.81
CA LEU A 363 -21.53 6.96 15.63
C LEU A 363 -22.76 7.33 14.79
N PRO A 364 -23.44 8.48 14.98
CA PRO A 364 -24.58 8.85 14.14
C PRO A 364 -24.20 8.96 12.66
N GLY A 365 -23.00 9.47 12.36
CA GLY A 365 -22.47 9.59 11.01
C GLY A 365 -22.14 8.25 10.37
N ILE A 366 -21.61 7.29 11.15
CA ILE A 366 -21.33 5.92 10.70
C ILE A 366 -22.65 5.18 10.45
N VAL A 367 -23.58 5.21 11.41
CA VAL A 367 -24.88 4.53 11.33
C VAL A 367 -25.71 5.08 10.18
N GLY A 368 -25.75 6.40 10.00
CA GLY A 368 -26.45 7.04 8.89
C GLY A 368 -25.95 6.64 7.50
N ARG A 369 -24.71 6.13 7.39
CA ARG A 369 -24.11 5.66 6.14
C ARG A 369 -24.28 4.15 5.90
N LEU A 370 -24.80 3.40 6.87
CA LEU A 370 -25.00 1.95 6.70
C LEU A 370 -25.85 1.59 5.47
N PRO A 371 -26.97 2.27 5.15
CA PRO A 371 -27.73 1.95 3.93
C PRO A 371 -26.90 2.10 2.65
N ALA A 372 -26.10 3.18 2.56
CA ALA A 372 -25.17 3.38 1.45
C ALA A 372 -24.06 2.32 1.42
N GLY A 373 -23.59 1.89 2.60
CA GLY A 373 -22.59 0.82 2.73
C GLY A 373 -23.13 -0.53 2.25
N PHE A 374 -24.36 -0.88 2.62
CA PHE A 374 -25.04 -2.07 2.11
C PHE A 374 -25.21 -2.01 0.60
N ARG A 375 -25.64 -0.86 0.06
CA ARG A 375 -25.74 -0.67 -1.39
C ARG A 375 -24.37 -0.85 -2.06
N PHE A 376 -23.33 -0.22 -1.53
CA PHE A 376 -21.96 -0.37 -2.05
C PHE A 376 -21.46 -1.82 -2.07
N LEU A 377 -21.86 -2.65 -1.11
CA LEU A 377 -21.46 -4.06 -1.03
C LEU A 377 -22.32 -4.99 -1.90
N LEU A 378 -23.61 -4.70 -2.05
CA LEU A 378 -24.60 -5.60 -2.63
C LEU A 378 -24.99 -5.25 -4.06
N ASP A 379 -24.99 -3.96 -4.44
CA ASP A 379 -25.39 -3.49 -5.76
C ASP A 379 -24.32 -3.86 -6.80
N GLU A 380 -24.73 -4.53 -7.88
CA GLU A 380 -23.86 -4.90 -9.00
C GLU A 380 -23.33 -3.66 -9.74
N GLY A 381 -24.11 -2.57 -9.76
CA GLY A 381 -23.71 -1.28 -10.35
C GLY A 381 -22.86 -0.41 -9.43
N SER A 382 -22.53 -0.87 -8.22
CA SER A 382 -21.66 -0.10 -7.32
C SER A 382 -20.22 -0.01 -7.87
N PRO A 383 -19.46 1.05 -7.50
CA PRO A 383 -18.04 1.14 -7.87
C PRO A 383 -17.20 -0.07 -7.43
N LYS A 384 -17.64 -0.80 -6.38
CA LYS A 384 -16.99 -2.03 -5.92
C LYS A 384 -17.21 -3.23 -6.83
N ASN A 385 -18.39 -3.33 -7.46
CA ASN A 385 -18.81 -4.54 -8.16
C ASN A 385 -18.80 -4.38 -9.69
N VAL A 386 -18.87 -3.15 -10.21
CA VAL A 386 -18.92 -2.87 -11.66
C VAL A 386 -17.70 -3.39 -12.44
N GLY A 387 -16.54 -3.49 -11.79
CA GLY A 387 -15.31 -3.99 -12.39
C GLY A 387 -15.13 -5.51 -12.36
N LYS A 388 -16.07 -6.25 -11.75
CA LYS A 388 -15.97 -7.71 -11.61
C LYS A 388 -16.47 -8.40 -12.88
N SER A 389 -15.68 -9.33 -13.39
CA SER A 389 -16.06 -10.11 -14.57
C SER A 389 -17.20 -11.08 -14.26
N THR A 390 -17.86 -11.59 -15.30
CA THR A 390 -18.86 -12.68 -15.16
C THR A 390 -18.25 -13.96 -14.58
N THR A 391 -16.92 -14.13 -14.70
CA THR A 391 -16.18 -15.27 -14.13
C THR A 391 -15.82 -15.08 -12.66
N TYR A 392 -16.06 -13.90 -12.08
CA TYR A 392 -15.74 -13.61 -10.69
C TYR A 392 -16.53 -14.52 -9.73
N PRO A 393 -15.88 -15.30 -8.84
CA PRO A 393 -16.60 -16.24 -7.99
C PRO A 393 -17.46 -15.51 -6.95
N ARG A 394 -18.79 -15.64 -7.04
CA ARG A 394 -19.76 -15.10 -6.06
C ARG A 394 -19.43 -15.47 -4.61
N ARG A 395 -18.79 -16.63 -4.41
CA ARG A 395 -18.32 -17.10 -3.09
C ARG A 395 -17.31 -16.14 -2.44
N LEU A 396 -16.46 -15.46 -3.21
CA LEU A 396 -15.52 -14.47 -2.68
C LEU A 396 -16.27 -13.27 -2.10
N SER A 397 -17.26 -12.73 -2.80
CA SER A 397 -18.13 -11.65 -2.28
C SER A 397 -18.88 -12.08 -1.00
N SER A 398 -19.34 -13.33 -0.94
CA SER A 398 -19.96 -13.86 0.29
C SER A 398 -18.97 -13.99 1.45
N LEU A 399 -17.74 -14.44 1.19
CA LEU A 399 -16.69 -14.54 2.21
C LEU A 399 -16.29 -13.17 2.77
N GLU A 400 -16.20 -12.15 1.92
CA GLU A 400 -15.96 -10.77 2.37
C GLU A 400 -17.04 -10.30 3.34
N ARG A 401 -18.32 -10.47 2.97
CA ARG A 401 -19.45 -10.07 3.83
C ARG A 401 -19.50 -10.84 5.14
N ILE A 402 -19.22 -12.14 5.11
CA ILE A 402 -19.07 -12.95 6.32
C ILE A 402 -17.94 -12.40 7.18
N GLY A 403 -16.79 -12.10 6.57
CA GLY A 403 -15.67 -11.50 7.27
C GLY A 403 -16.04 -10.17 7.92
N LEU A 404 -16.70 -9.27 7.18
CA LEU A 404 -17.17 -7.98 7.66
C LEU A 404 -18.03 -8.12 8.92
N ALA A 405 -18.97 -9.07 8.93
CA ALA A 405 -19.83 -9.34 10.08
C ALA A 405 -19.06 -9.93 11.28
N LEU A 406 -17.98 -10.67 11.05
CA LEU A 406 -17.12 -11.23 12.11
C LEU A 406 -16.12 -10.21 12.69
N GLY A 407 -15.85 -9.12 11.96
CA GLY A 407 -14.88 -8.09 12.33
C GLY A 407 -15.05 -7.50 13.74
N PRO A 408 -16.27 -7.10 14.18
CA PRO A 408 -16.48 -6.55 15.53
C PRO A 408 -16.08 -7.52 16.65
N LEU A 409 -16.46 -8.79 16.52
CA LEU A 409 -16.08 -9.84 17.49
C LEU A 409 -14.57 -10.10 17.46
N ALA A 410 -13.97 -10.09 16.27
CA ALA A 410 -12.54 -10.24 16.11
C ALA A 410 -11.75 -9.10 16.78
N TYR A 411 -12.19 -7.85 16.61
CA TYR A 411 -11.59 -6.69 17.28
C TYR A 411 -11.73 -6.78 18.81
N ALA A 412 -12.94 -7.08 19.31
CA ALA A 412 -13.18 -7.25 20.74
C ALA A 412 -12.29 -8.33 21.36
N ARG A 413 -12.13 -9.47 20.67
CA ARG A 413 -11.22 -10.55 21.08
C ARG A 413 -9.76 -10.10 21.06
N GLY A 414 -9.32 -9.35 20.04
CA GLY A 414 -7.98 -8.78 19.97
C GLY A 414 -7.68 -7.84 21.15
N ARG A 415 -8.61 -6.94 21.48
CA ARG A 415 -8.51 -6.04 22.65
C ARG A 415 -8.47 -6.81 23.98
N TRP A 416 -9.25 -7.87 24.11
CA TRP A 416 -9.21 -8.74 25.30
C TRP A 416 -7.86 -9.44 25.44
N GLN A 417 -7.33 -10.04 24.37
CA GLN A 417 -6.01 -10.67 24.37
C GLN A 417 -4.90 -9.70 24.78
N MET A 418 -4.92 -8.46 24.25
CA MET A 418 -4.00 -7.40 24.66
C MET A 418 -4.04 -7.11 26.17
N ARG A 419 -5.24 -6.99 26.75
CA ARG A 419 -5.40 -6.71 28.18
C ARG A 419 -4.91 -7.87 29.04
N SER A 420 -5.19 -9.10 28.64
CA SER A 420 -4.70 -10.30 29.33
C SER A 420 -3.18 -10.43 29.27
N GLU A 421 -2.56 -10.02 28.17
CA GLU A 421 -1.09 -10.02 28.01
C GLU A 421 -0.38 -8.91 28.80
N ALA A 422 -1.06 -7.81 29.12
CA ALA A 422 -0.48 -6.69 29.87
C ALA A 422 -0.30 -6.99 31.37
N GLY A 423 -1.00 -7.99 31.92
CA GLY A 423 -1.00 -8.34 33.35
C GLY A 423 -1.55 -7.22 34.25
N PRO A 424 -1.90 -7.51 35.52
CA PRO A 424 -2.18 -6.45 36.49
C PRO A 424 -0.90 -5.64 36.72
N ALA A 425 -0.99 -4.32 36.62
CA ALA A 425 0.11 -3.42 36.95
C ALA A 425 0.63 -3.77 38.36
N ARG A 426 1.91 -4.16 38.47
CA ARG A 426 2.55 -4.37 39.78
C ARG A 426 2.58 -3.03 40.51
N VAL A 427 1.69 -2.89 41.49
CA VAL A 427 1.69 -1.78 42.44
C VAL A 427 3.00 -1.84 43.24
N GLY A 428 3.82 -0.80 43.06
CA GLY A 428 4.80 -0.27 44.00
C GLY A 428 5.64 -1.26 44.80
N ASP A 429 6.84 -1.55 44.30
CA ASP A 429 7.97 -1.88 45.16
C ASP A 429 8.37 -0.59 45.90
N SER A 430 7.82 -0.40 47.10
CA SER A 430 8.23 0.68 48.00
C SER A 430 9.66 0.42 48.45
N SER A 431 10.57 1.25 47.97
CA SER A 431 11.95 1.40 48.42
C SER A 431 12.12 1.12 49.91
N LYS A 432 12.82 0.03 50.24
CA LYS A 432 13.49 -0.09 51.54
C LYS A 432 14.63 0.92 51.57
N SER A 433 14.45 1.94 52.41
CA SER A 433 15.56 2.72 52.94
C SER A 433 16.41 1.80 53.82
N THR A 434 17.66 1.58 53.43
CA THR A 434 18.71 1.15 54.36
C THR A 434 19.83 2.17 54.25
N THR A 435 19.76 3.16 55.13
CA THR A 435 20.89 3.98 55.52
C THR A 435 21.31 3.46 56.89
N GLU A 436 22.31 2.58 56.97
CA GLU A 436 23.07 2.36 58.19
C GLU A 436 24.57 2.23 57.86
N ALA A 437 25.29 3.15 58.50
CA ALA A 437 26.70 3.31 58.79
C ALA A 437 27.71 2.18 58.45
N GLY A 438 28.85 2.64 57.94
CA GLY A 438 30.16 1.98 57.94
C GLY A 438 31.22 2.99 57.54
#